data_AF-A0A8S0FDL9-F1
#
_entry.id   AF-A0A8S0FDL9-F1
#
_cell.length_a   1.000
_cell.length_b   1.000
_cell.length_c   1.000
_cell.angle_alpha   90.00
_cell.angle_beta   90.00
_cell.angle_gamma   90.00
#
_symmetry.space_group_name_H-M   'P 1'
#
loop_
_entity.id
_entity.type
_entity.pdbx_description
1 polymer ?
#
loop_
_entity_poly.entity_id
_entity_poly.type
_entity_poly.pdbx_seq_one_letter_code
_entity_poly.pdbx_strand_id
1 'polypeptide(L)'
;MIMDSRHPDTLLAARSGSPLVIGLGMGENFIASDQLALLPVTRRFIFLEEGDIAEITRRSVNIFDKTGAEVKRQDIESNLQYDAGDKGIYRHYMQKEIYEQPNAIKNTLTGRISHGQVDLSELGPNADELLSKVEHIQILACGTSYNSGMVSELSPLLV
;
A
#
# COMPACT_ATOMS: atom_id res chain seq x y z
N MET A 1 2.22 -19.12 -1.91
CA MET A 1 2.16 -19.82 -0.60
C MET A 1 2.02 -21.31 -0.86
N ILE A 2 2.68 -22.14 -0.06
CA ILE A 2 2.66 -23.59 -0.14
C ILE A 2 2.38 -24.14 1.27
N MET A 3 1.55 -25.17 1.36
CA MET A 3 1.23 -25.89 2.59
C MET A 3 1.32 -27.39 2.30
N ASP A 4 2.01 -28.14 3.15
CA ASP A 4 1.96 -29.60 3.14
C ASP A 4 0.94 -30.08 4.16
N SER A 5 -0.13 -30.72 3.70
CA SER A 5 -1.19 -31.27 4.58
C SER A 5 -0.69 -32.26 5.64
N ARG A 6 0.49 -32.88 5.45
CA ARG A 6 1.11 -33.80 6.41
C ARG A 6 1.88 -33.08 7.52
N HIS A 7 2.26 -31.81 7.28
CA HIS A 7 2.99 -30.96 8.20
C HIS A 7 2.27 -29.61 8.34
N PRO A 8 1.04 -29.61 8.92
CA PRO A 8 0.17 -28.44 8.93
C PRO A 8 0.66 -27.29 9.82
N ASP A 9 1.70 -27.53 10.64
CA ASP A 9 2.25 -26.54 11.56
C ASP A 9 3.10 -25.46 10.87
N THR A 10 3.42 -25.65 9.58
CA THR A 10 4.31 -24.78 8.81
C THR A 10 3.72 -24.39 7.45
N LEU A 11 3.80 -23.10 7.14
CA LEU A 11 3.50 -22.52 5.83
C LEU A 11 4.76 -21.93 5.21
N LEU A 12 4.91 -22.11 3.90
CA LEU A 12 5.99 -21.49 3.12
C LEU A 12 5.40 -20.41 2.22
N ALA A 13 5.99 -19.22 2.27
CA ALA A 13 5.66 -18.10 1.41
C ALA A 13 6.88 -17.70 0.58
N ALA A 14 6.65 -17.31 -0.66
CA ALA A 14 7.70 -16.80 -1.54
C ALA A 14 7.13 -15.61 -2.31
N ARG A 15 7.83 -14.48 -2.26
CA ARG A 15 7.47 -13.28 -3.01
C ARG A 15 8.27 -13.21 -4.29
N SER A 16 7.57 -13.20 -5.42
CA SER A 16 8.13 -12.82 -6.72
C SER A 16 7.09 -12.00 -7.50
N GLY A 17 7.29 -10.69 -7.56
CA GLY A 17 6.40 -9.71 -8.18
C GLY A 17 5.21 -9.33 -7.31
N SER A 18 4.30 -10.27 -7.02
CA SER A 18 3.07 -9.98 -6.27
C SER A 18 3.37 -9.65 -4.81
N PRO A 19 2.76 -8.60 -4.23
CA PRO A 19 2.98 -8.23 -2.83
C PRO A 19 2.53 -9.36 -1.90
N LEU A 20 3.30 -9.55 -0.82
CA LEU A 20 2.97 -10.45 0.27
C LEU A 20 3.29 -9.76 1.60
N VAL A 21 2.35 -9.87 2.53
CA VAL A 21 2.44 -9.31 3.86
C VAL A 21 2.09 -10.39 4.89
N ILE A 22 2.90 -10.46 5.93
CA ILE A 22 2.70 -11.37 7.07
C ILE A 22 2.09 -10.56 8.21
N GLY A 23 0.97 -11.02 8.76
CA GLY A 23 0.36 -10.46 9.95
C GLY A 23 0.80 -11.22 11.20
N LEU A 24 1.29 -10.50 12.20
CA LEU A 24 1.75 -11.07 13.47
C LEU A 24 0.64 -11.02 14.52
N GLY A 25 0.12 -12.18 14.93
CA GLY A 25 -0.89 -12.30 15.98
C GLY A 25 -0.29 -12.68 17.34
N MET A 26 -1.16 -12.93 18.32
CA MET A 26 -0.76 -13.45 19.62
C MET A 26 -0.87 -14.97 19.64
N GLY A 27 0.24 -15.66 19.32
CA GLY A 27 0.26 -17.13 19.25
C GLY A 27 -0.38 -17.68 17.98
N GLU A 28 -0.42 -16.86 16.93
CA GLU A 28 -0.86 -17.18 15.58
C GLU A 28 -0.18 -16.20 14.59
N ASN A 29 -0.04 -16.61 13.34
CA ASN A 29 0.50 -15.77 12.26
C ASN A 29 -0.37 -15.93 11.02
N PHE A 30 -0.46 -14.86 10.24
CA PHE A 30 -1.29 -14.79 9.04
C PHE A 30 -0.45 -14.35 7.84
N ILE A 31 -0.93 -14.65 6.64
CA ILE A 31 -0.33 -14.15 5.40
C ILE A 31 -1.41 -13.80 4.39
N ALA A 32 -1.22 -12.68 3.69
CA ALA A 32 -2.11 -12.23 2.63
C ALA A 32 -1.33 -11.47 1.56
N SER A 33 -1.98 -11.19 0.43
CA SER A 33 -1.45 -10.28 -0.59
C SER A 33 -1.62 -8.80 -0.21
N ASP A 34 -2.53 -8.50 0.73
CA ASP A 34 -2.84 -7.15 1.20
C ASP A 34 -3.14 -7.18 2.71
N GLN A 35 -2.64 -6.18 3.43
CA GLN A 35 -2.84 -6.02 4.87
C GLN A 35 -4.31 -5.80 5.25
N LEU A 36 -5.13 -5.26 4.34
CA LEU A 36 -6.56 -5.03 4.59
C LEU A 36 -7.29 -6.32 4.95
N ALA A 37 -6.88 -7.45 4.37
CA ALA A 37 -7.45 -8.77 4.68
C ALA A 37 -7.16 -9.24 6.12
N LEU A 38 -6.12 -8.68 6.74
CA LEU A 38 -5.61 -9.09 8.05
C LEU A 38 -5.96 -8.11 9.18
N LEU A 39 -6.44 -6.91 8.84
CA LEU A 39 -6.86 -5.90 9.83
C LEU A 39 -7.89 -6.40 10.88
N PRO A 40 -8.79 -7.36 10.61
CA PRO A 40 -9.68 -7.89 11.64
C PRO A 40 -8.97 -8.62 12.80
N VAL A 41 -7.75 -9.14 12.56
CA VAL A 41 -7.06 -10.04 13.50
C VAL A 41 -5.72 -9.49 13.98
N THR A 42 -5.09 -8.57 13.24
CA THR A 42 -3.84 -7.92 13.67
C THR A 42 -3.60 -6.56 13.02
N ARG A 43 -2.75 -5.75 13.66
CA ARG A 43 -2.22 -4.47 13.17
C ARG A 43 -0.70 -4.50 12.91
N ARG A 44 -0.03 -5.61 13.24
CA ARG A 44 1.42 -5.74 13.12
C ARG A 44 1.76 -6.52 11.87
N PHE A 45 2.55 -5.92 10.99
CA PHE A 45 2.81 -6.43 9.66
C PHE A 45 4.29 -6.49 9.34
N ILE A 46 4.72 -7.56 8.67
CA ILE A 46 6.02 -7.64 7.99
C ILE A 46 5.76 -7.70 6.49
N PHE A 47 6.32 -6.75 5.75
CA PHE A 47 6.30 -6.76 4.29
C PHE A 47 7.51 -7.54 3.78
N LEU A 48 7.27 -8.60 3.02
CA LEU A 48 8.34 -9.35 2.39
C LEU A 48 8.97 -8.52 1.28
N GLU A 49 10.28 -8.56 1.12
CA GLU A 49 10.96 -7.95 -0.03
C GLU A 49 10.89 -8.84 -1.27
N GLU A 50 11.24 -8.26 -2.42
CA GLU A 50 11.27 -9.00 -3.67
C GLU A 50 12.30 -10.14 -3.61
N GLY A 51 11.85 -11.38 -3.83
CA GLY A 51 12.68 -12.58 -3.74
C GLY A 51 12.76 -13.22 -2.35
N ASP A 52 12.12 -12.65 -1.33
CA ASP A 52 12.07 -13.25 0.01
C ASP A 52 11.26 -14.56 0.03
N ILE A 53 11.73 -15.49 0.86
CA ILE A 53 11.05 -16.71 1.25
C ILE A 53 10.82 -16.67 2.76
N ALA A 54 9.60 -16.94 3.21
CA ALA A 54 9.28 -16.99 4.63
C ALA A 54 8.79 -18.38 5.04
N GLU A 55 9.38 -18.91 6.10
CA GLU A 55 8.86 -20.04 6.87
C GLU A 55 8.02 -19.48 8.02
N ILE A 56 6.73 -19.81 8.01
CA ILE A 56 5.75 -19.25 8.93
C ILE A 56 5.15 -20.41 9.72
N THR A 57 5.35 -20.40 11.04
CA THR A 57 4.66 -21.30 11.96
C THR A 57 3.66 -20.51 12.78
N ARG A 58 2.91 -21.20 13.64
CA ARG A 58 2.04 -20.54 14.62
C ARG A 58 2.82 -19.63 15.60
N ARG A 59 4.11 -19.86 15.80
CA ARG A 59 4.91 -19.19 16.86
C ARG A 59 6.07 -18.36 16.35
N SER A 60 6.50 -18.57 15.10
CA SER A 60 7.69 -17.95 14.54
C SER A 60 7.48 -17.59 13.08
N VAL A 61 8.24 -16.60 12.64
CA VAL A 61 8.38 -16.19 11.24
C VAL A 61 9.88 -16.07 10.99
N ASN A 62 10.41 -16.94 10.15
CA ASN A 62 11.80 -16.91 9.71
C ASN A 62 11.82 -16.51 8.24
N ILE A 63 12.63 -15.53 7.86
CA ILE A 63 12.68 -15.00 6.50
C ILE A 63 14.07 -15.22 5.94
N PHE A 64 14.12 -15.65 4.69
CA PHE A 64 15.33 -15.89 3.93
C PHE A 64 15.29 -15.03 2.68
N ASP A 65 16.40 -14.39 2.35
CA ASP A 65 16.52 -13.65 1.11
C ASP A 65 16.70 -14.59 -0.10
N LYS A 66 16.81 -14.02 -1.30
CA LYS A 66 16.99 -14.76 -2.55
C LYS A 66 18.28 -15.61 -2.58
N THR A 67 19.26 -15.30 -1.74
CA THR A 67 20.51 -16.08 -1.62
C THR A 67 20.38 -17.26 -0.65
N GLY A 68 19.27 -17.33 0.10
CA GLY A 68 19.01 -18.30 1.15
C GLY A 68 19.58 -17.90 2.51
N ALA A 69 20.09 -16.68 2.65
CA ALA A 69 20.56 -16.17 3.93
C ALA A 69 19.38 -15.76 4.81
N GLU A 70 19.43 -16.10 6.10
CA GLU A 70 18.43 -15.66 7.06
C GLU A 70 18.52 -14.14 7.26
N VAL A 71 17.40 -13.45 7.15
CA VAL A 71 17.29 -12.00 7.26
C VAL A 71 16.15 -11.62 8.21
N LYS A 72 16.30 -10.47 8.87
CA LYS A 72 15.23 -9.88 9.68
C LYS A 72 14.61 -8.71 8.93
N ARG A 73 13.30 -8.82 8.69
CA ARG A 73 12.48 -7.71 8.20
C ARG A 73 11.79 -7.06 9.39
N GLN A 74 11.79 -5.73 9.43
CA GLN A 74 11.17 -4.97 10.50
C GLN A 74 9.64 -5.13 10.43
N ASP A 75 9.00 -5.36 11.57
CA ASP A 75 7.55 -5.26 11.67
C ASP A 75 7.12 -3.81 11.87
N ILE A 76 6.00 -3.46 11.25
CA ILE A 76 5.38 -2.14 11.38
C ILE A 76 4.00 -2.28 11.99
N GLU A 77 3.59 -1.28 12.77
CA GLU A 77 2.22 -1.14 13.25
C GLU A 77 1.45 -0.25 12.28
N SER A 78 0.37 -0.79 11.70
CA SER A 78 -0.43 -0.07 10.72
C SER A 78 -1.47 0.81 11.40
N ASN A 79 -1.44 2.10 11.06
CA ASN A 79 -2.41 3.10 11.51
C ASN A 79 -3.69 3.15 10.65
N LEU A 80 -3.81 2.28 9.64
CA LEU A 80 -4.98 2.23 8.76
C LEU A 80 -6.22 1.86 9.57
N GLN A 81 -7.29 2.65 9.49
CA GLN A 81 -8.54 2.31 10.17
C GLN A 81 -9.29 1.22 9.40
N TYR A 82 -9.92 0.30 10.13
CA TYR A 82 -10.67 -0.82 9.52
C TYR A 82 -11.89 -0.34 8.72
N ASP A 83 -12.40 0.86 9.02
CA ASP A 83 -13.50 1.53 8.31
C ASP A 83 -13.19 1.85 6.83
N ALA A 84 -11.93 1.66 6.40
CA ALA A 84 -11.56 1.73 4.99
C ALA A 84 -12.26 0.65 4.13
N GLY A 85 -12.83 -0.41 4.75
CA GLY A 85 -13.45 -1.54 4.05
C GLY A 85 -14.95 -1.75 4.31
N ASP A 86 -15.64 -0.90 5.06
CA ASP A 86 -17.09 -1.06 5.33
C ASP A 86 -17.94 -0.22 4.34
N LYS A 87 -19.14 -0.69 4.03
CA LYS A 87 -20.16 0.05 3.27
C LYS A 87 -20.89 1.08 4.13
N GLY A 88 -20.89 0.93 5.46
CA GLY A 88 -21.62 1.82 6.37
C GLY A 88 -23.11 1.86 6.01
N ILE A 89 -23.65 3.07 5.78
CA ILE A 89 -25.07 3.26 5.42
C ILE A 89 -25.41 2.98 3.94
N TYR A 90 -24.41 2.72 3.10
CA TYR A 90 -24.58 2.61 1.65
C TYR A 90 -24.85 1.17 1.21
N ARG A 91 -25.56 1.00 0.09
CA ARG A 91 -25.88 -0.32 -0.46
C ARG A 91 -24.68 -0.95 -1.18
N HIS A 92 -23.89 -0.13 -1.85
CA HIS A 92 -22.75 -0.54 -2.68
C HIS A 92 -21.51 0.29 -2.35
N TYR A 93 -20.31 -0.31 -2.45
CA TYR A 93 -19.04 0.42 -2.27
C TYR A 93 -18.89 1.56 -3.28
N MET A 94 -19.18 1.32 -4.56
CA MET A 94 -19.18 2.37 -5.56
C MET A 94 -20.11 3.54 -5.21
N GLN A 95 -21.27 3.27 -4.60
CA GLN A 95 -22.16 4.33 -4.12
C GLN A 95 -21.50 5.12 -2.99
N LYS A 96 -20.95 4.43 -1.98
CA LYS A 96 -20.19 5.08 -0.89
C LYS A 96 -19.07 5.96 -1.45
N GLU A 97 -18.22 5.41 -2.31
CA GLU A 97 -17.07 6.10 -2.91
C GLU A 97 -17.47 7.32 -3.74
N ILE A 98 -18.59 7.28 -4.46
CA ILE A 98 -19.13 8.44 -5.17
C ILE A 98 -19.56 9.55 -4.19
N TYR A 99 -20.24 9.20 -3.10
CA TYR A 99 -20.70 10.16 -2.10
C TYR A 99 -19.58 10.67 -1.19
N GLU A 100 -18.47 9.93 -1.06
CA GLU A 100 -17.30 10.33 -0.29
C GLU A 100 -16.37 11.29 -1.04
N GLN A 101 -16.56 11.51 -2.35
CA GLN A 101 -15.71 12.41 -3.15
C GLN A 101 -15.47 13.80 -2.54
N PRO A 102 -16.47 14.51 -1.95
CA PRO A 102 -16.22 15.82 -1.34
C PRO A 102 -15.21 15.77 -0.19
N ASN A 103 -15.32 14.74 0.67
CA ASN A 103 -14.37 14.54 1.77
C ASN A 103 -13.02 14.04 1.25
N ALA A 104 -13.01 13.16 0.24
CA ALA A 104 -11.79 12.68 -0.39
C ALA A 104 -10.98 13.86 -0.99
N ILE A 105 -11.63 14.75 -1.75
CA ILE A 105 -11.01 15.96 -2.31
C ILE A 105 -10.49 16.88 -1.20
N LYS A 106 -11.29 17.11 -0.14
CA LYS A 106 -10.85 17.90 1.02
C LYS A 106 -9.58 17.32 1.66
N ASN A 107 -9.53 16.00 1.84
CA ASN A 107 -8.36 15.31 2.37
C ASN A 107 -7.16 15.42 1.42
N THR A 108 -7.36 15.34 0.10
CA THR A 108 -6.31 15.55 -0.91
C THR A 108 -5.69 16.94 -0.85
N LEU A 109 -6.47 17.97 -0.47
CA LEU A 109 -6.01 19.36 -0.32
C LEU A 109 -5.39 19.66 1.06
N THR A 110 -5.57 18.76 2.03
CA THR A 110 -5.12 19.00 3.41
C THR A 110 -3.60 19.09 3.48
N GLY A 111 -3.08 20.18 4.05
CA GLY A 111 -1.64 20.44 4.13
C GLY A 111 -0.99 20.90 2.82
N ARG A 112 -1.74 20.99 1.72
CA ARG A 112 -1.21 21.32 0.37
C ARG A 112 -1.65 22.68 -0.16
N ILE A 113 -2.33 23.47 0.66
CA ILE A 113 -2.70 24.85 0.35
C ILE A 113 -2.25 25.72 1.52
N SER A 114 -1.35 26.65 1.25
CA SER A 114 -0.81 27.59 2.25
C SER A 114 -0.86 29.00 1.68
N HIS A 115 -1.45 29.95 2.42
CA HIS A 115 -1.59 31.35 2.00
C HIS A 115 -2.22 31.54 0.59
N GLY A 116 -3.14 30.66 0.21
CA GLY A 116 -3.82 30.70 -1.09
C GLY A 116 -3.00 30.15 -2.27
N GLN A 117 -1.83 29.59 -2.01
CA GLN A 117 -0.98 28.94 -3.01
C GLN A 117 -0.87 27.43 -2.74
N VAL A 118 -0.48 26.69 -3.78
CA VAL A 118 -0.17 25.26 -3.65
C VAL A 118 1.13 25.11 -2.86
N ASP A 119 1.11 24.23 -1.86
CA ASP A 119 2.25 23.87 -1.03
C ASP A 119 2.57 22.38 -1.24
N LEU A 120 3.74 22.09 -1.82
CA LEU A 120 4.23 20.72 -2.05
C LEU A 120 5.48 20.42 -1.22
N SER A 121 5.66 21.11 -0.08
CA SER A 121 6.82 20.93 0.80
C SER A 121 7.00 19.49 1.32
N GLU A 122 5.94 18.67 1.29
CA GLU A 122 5.99 17.23 1.58
C GLU A 122 6.95 16.43 0.67
N LEU A 123 7.28 16.96 -0.53
CA LEU A 123 8.26 16.36 -1.44
C LEU A 123 9.71 16.51 -0.95
N GLY A 124 9.95 17.34 0.06
CA GLY A 124 11.26 17.58 0.67
C GLY A 124 11.99 18.81 0.10
N PRO A 125 13.05 19.26 0.77
CA PRO A 125 13.69 20.56 0.52
C PRO A 125 14.36 20.70 -0.86
N ASN A 126 14.66 19.59 -1.53
CA ASN A 126 15.34 19.58 -2.83
C ASN A 126 14.36 19.40 -4.01
N ALA A 127 13.06 19.29 -3.75
CA ALA A 127 12.06 19.00 -4.78
C ALA A 127 11.98 20.10 -5.84
N ASP A 128 11.96 21.38 -5.43
CA ASP A 128 11.85 22.52 -6.34
C ASP A 128 13.02 22.58 -7.32
N GLU A 129 14.23 22.22 -6.88
CA GLU A 129 15.41 22.20 -7.74
C GLU A 129 15.28 21.15 -8.86
N LEU A 130 14.72 19.98 -8.54
CA LEU A 130 14.47 18.93 -9.53
C LEU A 130 13.33 19.34 -10.47
N LEU A 131 12.21 19.80 -9.92
CA LEU A 131 11.02 20.18 -10.68
C LEU A 131 11.29 21.36 -11.63
N SER A 132 12.15 22.30 -11.23
CA SER A 132 12.55 23.44 -12.09
C SER A 132 13.33 23.05 -13.35
N LYS A 133 13.90 21.84 -13.39
CA LYS A 133 14.69 21.31 -14.52
C LYS A 133 13.85 20.46 -15.48
N VAL A 134 12.57 20.25 -15.19
CA VAL A 134 11.68 19.39 -15.99
C VAL A 134 11.30 20.12 -17.27
N GLU A 135 11.75 19.60 -18.41
CA GLU A 135 11.38 20.10 -19.75
C GLU A 135 10.29 19.25 -20.43
N HIS A 136 10.05 18.04 -19.90
CA HIS A 136 9.08 17.09 -20.47
C HIS A 136 8.49 16.20 -19.37
N ILE A 137 7.19 15.94 -19.43
CA ILE A 137 6.46 15.07 -18.51
C ILE A 137 5.98 13.83 -19.28
N GLN A 138 6.34 12.64 -18.80
CA GLN A 138 5.82 11.36 -19.31
C GLN A 138 4.91 10.72 -18.25
N ILE A 139 3.66 10.42 -18.61
CA ILE A 139 2.70 9.71 -17.77
C ILE A 139 2.49 8.31 -18.33
N LEU A 140 2.52 7.27 -17.48
CA LEU A 140 2.23 5.88 -17.84
C LEU A 140 1.13 5.34 -16.92
N ALA A 141 0.01 4.93 -17.49
CA ALA A 141 -1.14 4.44 -16.73
C ALA A 141 -2.05 3.55 -17.61
N CYS A 142 -3.00 2.85 -16.99
CA CYS A 142 -4.01 2.04 -17.66
C CYS A 142 -5.43 2.41 -17.17
N GLY A 143 -6.45 2.20 -18.01
CA GLY A 143 -7.86 2.33 -17.61
C GLY A 143 -8.26 3.74 -17.13
N THR A 144 -8.99 3.82 -16.01
CA THR A 144 -9.46 5.11 -15.46
C THR A 144 -8.32 6.03 -15.03
N SER A 145 -7.17 5.48 -14.61
CA SER A 145 -5.98 6.29 -14.29
C SER A 145 -5.34 6.89 -15.55
N TYR A 146 -5.40 6.20 -16.69
CA TYR A 146 -5.01 6.77 -17.98
C TYR A 146 -5.92 7.94 -18.35
N ASN A 147 -7.24 7.79 -18.16
CA ASN A 147 -8.20 8.88 -18.41
C ASN A 147 -7.90 10.13 -17.58
N SER A 148 -7.53 9.99 -16.29
CA SER A 148 -7.12 11.16 -15.49
C SER A 148 -5.83 11.80 -16.00
N GLY A 149 -4.87 11.01 -16.48
CA GLY A 149 -3.65 11.53 -17.12
C GLY A 149 -3.97 12.36 -18.36
N MET A 150 -4.85 11.85 -19.23
CA MET A 150 -5.31 12.58 -20.42
C MET A 150 -6.00 13.91 -20.08
N VAL A 151 -6.80 13.95 -19.01
CA VAL A 151 -7.41 15.20 -18.52
C VAL A 151 -6.34 16.20 -18.06
N SER A 152 -5.28 15.73 -17.40
CA SER A 152 -4.19 16.60 -16.94
C SER A 152 -3.36 17.19 -18.09
N GLU A 153 -3.15 16.43 -19.16
CA GLU A 153 -2.44 16.88 -20.37
C GLU A 153 -3.23 17.95 -21.14
N LEU A 154 -4.55 17.82 -21.20
CA LEU A 154 -5.44 18.74 -21.92
C LEU A 154 -5.76 20.02 -21.14
N SER A 155 -5.31 20.14 -19.88
CA SER A 155 -5.59 21.32 -19.06
C SER A 155 -4.62 22.46 -19.44
N PRO A 156 -5.12 23.60 -19.98
CA PRO A 156 -4.29 24.72 -20.43
C PRO A 156 -3.61 25.51 -19.29
N LEU A 157 -3.59 24.97 -18.07
CA LEU A 157 -3.00 25.58 -16.87
C LEU A 157 -1.58 25.06 -16.57
N LEU A 158 -1.04 24.14 -17.36
CA LEU A 158 0.25 23.47 -17.12
C LEU A 158 1.30 23.69 -18.23
N VAL A 159 1.11 24.68 -19.10
CA VAL A 159 2.15 25.19 -20.00
C VAL A 159 2.35 26.68 -19.74
#